data_AF-A0A947AM60-F1
#
_entry.id   AF-A0A947AM60-F1
#
_cell.length_a   1.000
_cell.length_b   1.000
_cell.length_c   1.000
_cell.angle_alpha   90.00
_cell.angle_beta   90.00
_cell.angle_gamma   90.00
#
_symmetry.space_group_name_H-M   'P 1'
#
loop_
_entity.id
_entity.type
_entity.pdbx_description
1 polymer ?
#
loop_
_entity_poly.entity_id
_entity_poly.type
_entity_poly.pdbx_seq_one_letter_code
_entity_poly.pdbx_strand_id
1 'polypeptide(L)'
;QTGGHESVFVEAGTIHYMLWQKLWRQLSGSFRVQPIFLDRLALQGPNQPQHLYSPGDQLTLAYIFHPRLANETWESLMAAQSIVYSKIIQKEESCEDAGTFLHLTDERDCIRMARTLTIRDCLHLYSLIRHEGTADARRIVSAYTNTKQSEKVPPQSFQKEVRNDETC
;
A
#
# COMPACT_ATOMS: atom_id res chain seq x y z
N GLN A 1 -41.49 -16.40 -11.77
CA GLN A 1 -40.49 -17.22 -11.06
C GLN A 1 -39.47 -16.26 -10.47
N THR A 2 -39.52 -15.97 -9.18
CA THR A 2 -38.53 -15.12 -8.49
C THR A 2 -37.86 -16.01 -7.45
N GLY A 3 -36.72 -16.61 -7.81
CA GLY A 3 -35.84 -17.21 -6.82
C GLY A 3 -35.35 -16.09 -5.91
N GLY A 4 -35.95 -15.98 -4.71
CA GLY A 4 -35.51 -15.00 -3.73
C GLY A 4 -34.13 -15.40 -3.24
N HIS A 5 -33.11 -14.62 -3.57
CA HIS A 5 -31.78 -14.80 -3.00
C HIS A 5 -31.79 -14.23 -1.58
N GLU A 6 -31.44 -15.04 -0.57
CA GLU A 6 -31.32 -14.60 0.83
C GLU A 6 -30.23 -13.54 1.03
N SER A 7 -29.24 -13.51 0.13
CA SER A 7 -28.15 -12.54 0.11
C SER A 7 -27.73 -12.19 -1.31
N VAL A 8 -27.26 -10.96 -1.50
CA VAL A 8 -26.73 -10.45 -2.77
C VAL A 8 -25.36 -9.86 -2.51
N PHE A 9 -24.39 -10.23 -3.34
CA PHE A 9 -23.03 -9.69 -3.30
C PHE A 9 -22.81 -8.78 -4.50
N VAL A 10 -22.23 -7.61 -4.25
CA VAL A 10 -21.85 -6.65 -5.29
C VAL A 10 -20.35 -6.46 -5.19
N GLU A 11 -19.63 -6.90 -6.22
CA GLU A 11 -18.22 -6.61 -6.36
C GLU A 11 -18.05 -5.19 -6.91
N ALA A 12 -17.24 -4.38 -6.23
CA ALA A 12 -16.91 -3.05 -6.67
C ALA A 12 -15.51 -2.67 -6.20
N GLY A 13 -14.74 -2.04 -7.10
CA GLY A 13 -13.44 -1.47 -6.74
C GLY A 13 -13.56 -0.33 -5.72
N THR A 14 -12.44 -0.03 -5.05
CA THR A 14 -12.34 0.96 -3.95
C THR A 14 -12.80 2.37 -4.33
N ILE A 15 -12.66 2.77 -5.60
CA ILE A 15 -13.17 4.05 -6.13
C ILE A 15 -14.69 4.21 -5.91
N HIS A 16 -15.43 3.11 -5.85
CA HIS A 16 -16.88 3.09 -5.64
C HIS A 16 -17.25 3.13 -4.16
N TYR A 17 -16.40 3.61 -3.25
CA TYR A 17 -16.75 3.67 -1.83
C TYR A 17 -18.06 4.44 -1.54
N MET A 18 -18.42 5.42 -2.38
CA MET A 18 -19.72 6.10 -2.31
C MET A 18 -20.92 5.20 -2.64
N LEU A 19 -20.74 4.11 -3.40
CA LEU A 19 -21.77 3.12 -3.68
C LEU A 19 -22.26 2.50 -2.38
N TRP A 20 -21.33 2.09 -1.50
CA TRP A 20 -21.69 1.55 -0.19
C TRP A 20 -22.54 2.55 0.62
N GLN A 21 -22.14 3.82 0.67
CA GLN A 21 -22.90 4.86 1.37
C GLN A 21 -24.31 5.04 0.79
N LYS A 22 -24.46 4.98 -0.54
CA LYS A 22 -25.77 5.08 -1.22
C LYS A 22 -26.64 3.85 -0.93
N LEU A 23 -26.08 2.65 -1.06
CA LEU A 23 -26.78 1.39 -0.76
C LEU A 23 -27.23 1.36 0.69
N TRP A 24 -26.36 1.73 1.63
CA TRP A 24 -26.71 1.80 3.03
C TRP A 24 -27.89 2.76 3.26
N ARG A 25 -27.84 3.98 2.69
CA ARG A 25 -28.93 4.96 2.82
C ARG A 25 -30.26 4.52 2.21
N GLN A 26 -30.22 3.80 1.09
CA GLN A 26 -31.44 3.39 0.38
C GLN A 26 -32.04 2.08 0.90
N LEU A 27 -31.22 1.19 1.46
CA LEU A 27 -31.62 -0.18 1.76
C LEU A 27 -31.59 -0.51 3.26
N SER A 28 -31.04 0.33 4.14
CA SER A 28 -30.91 0.02 5.57
C SER A 28 -32.23 -0.30 6.30
N GLY A 29 -33.37 0.08 5.72
CA GLY A 29 -34.70 -0.26 6.25
C GLY A 29 -35.20 -1.66 5.89
N SER A 30 -34.56 -2.33 4.91
CA SER A 30 -35.01 -3.64 4.39
C SER A 30 -33.90 -4.68 4.30
N PHE A 31 -32.65 -4.24 4.21
CA PHE A 31 -31.47 -5.10 4.08
C PHE A 31 -30.34 -4.62 4.98
N ARG A 32 -29.58 -5.57 5.53
CA ARG A 32 -28.30 -5.29 6.17
C ARG A 32 -27.24 -5.08 5.10
N VAL A 33 -26.76 -3.86 4.95
CA VAL A 33 -25.67 -3.52 4.01
C VAL A 33 -24.34 -3.47 4.75
N GLN A 34 -23.38 -4.32 4.35
CA GLN A 34 -22.04 -4.37 4.94
C GLN A 34 -20.96 -4.37 3.84
N PRO A 35 -19.89 -3.58 3.97
CA PRO A 35 -18.75 -3.68 3.08
C PRO A 35 -17.83 -4.84 3.52
N ILE A 36 -17.36 -5.63 2.57
CA ILE A 36 -16.36 -6.69 2.79
C ILE A 36 -15.14 -6.33 1.96
N PHE A 37 -13.98 -6.28 2.61
CA PHE A 37 -12.71 -5.96 1.98
C PHE A 37 -11.82 -7.20 2.02
N LEU A 38 -11.61 -7.80 0.84
CA LEU A 38 -10.94 -9.10 0.72
C LEU A 38 -9.45 -9.02 1.05
N ASP A 39 -8.80 -7.90 0.78
CA ASP A 39 -7.41 -7.62 1.17
C ASP A 39 -7.20 -7.79 2.69
N ARG A 40 -8.14 -7.28 3.51
CA ARG A 40 -8.11 -7.44 4.96
C ARG A 40 -8.26 -8.88 5.42
N LEU A 41 -9.06 -9.67 4.70
CA LEU A 41 -9.29 -11.07 5.03
C LEU A 41 -8.07 -11.93 4.64
N ALA A 42 -7.42 -11.60 3.53
CA ALA A 42 -6.28 -12.32 3.02
C ALA A 42 -4.96 -11.99 3.75
N LEU A 43 -4.76 -10.74 4.18
CA LEU A 43 -3.50 -10.26 4.77
C LEU A 43 -3.50 -10.23 6.32
N GLN A 44 -4.35 -11.03 6.99
CA GLN A 44 -4.50 -11.00 8.45
C GLN A 44 -3.14 -11.17 9.18
N GLY A 45 -2.77 -10.17 9.98
CA GLY A 45 -1.56 -10.18 10.79
C GLY A 45 -1.55 -9.00 11.78
N PRO A 46 -0.80 -9.10 12.89
CA PRO A 46 -0.70 -8.03 13.88
C PRO A 46 -0.10 -6.76 13.24
N ASN A 47 -0.68 -5.59 13.53
CA ASN A 47 -0.29 -4.26 13.02
C ASN A 47 -0.38 -4.03 11.50
N GLN A 48 -1.24 -4.77 10.79
CA GLN A 48 -1.52 -4.48 9.36
C GLN A 48 -2.33 -3.18 9.20
N PRO A 49 -1.98 -2.29 8.25
CA PRO A 49 -2.80 -1.13 7.92
C PRO A 49 -4.24 -1.55 7.56
N GLN A 50 -5.22 -0.74 7.98
CA GLN A 50 -6.64 -1.03 7.76
C GLN A 50 -7.01 -1.21 6.28
N HIS A 51 -6.27 -0.66 5.32
CA HIS A 51 -6.49 -0.87 3.89
C HIS A 51 -5.22 -0.69 3.09
N LEU A 52 -5.08 -1.49 2.04
CA LEU A 52 -3.96 -1.40 1.13
C LEU A 52 -4.25 -0.37 0.01
N TYR A 53 -4.14 0.91 0.34
CA TYR A 53 -4.26 1.98 -0.66
C TYR A 53 -2.89 2.37 -1.22
N SER A 54 -2.73 2.31 -2.53
CA SER A 54 -1.57 2.91 -3.17
C SER A 54 -1.54 4.44 -2.96
N PRO A 55 -0.41 5.11 -3.20
CA PRO A 55 -0.37 6.58 -3.19
C PRO A 55 -1.38 7.20 -4.18
N GLY A 56 -1.62 6.55 -5.32
CA GLY A 56 -2.61 6.98 -6.31
C GLY A 56 -4.05 6.82 -5.84
N ASP A 57 -4.36 5.71 -5.14
CA ASP A 57 -5.69 5.50 -4.57
C ASP A 57 -6.00 6.53 -3.49
N GLN A 58 -5.02 6.84 -2.63
CA GLN A 58 -5.17 7.88 -1.61
C GLN A 58 -5.46 9.23 -2.24
N LEU A 59 -4.73 9.60 -3.31
CA LEU A 59 -4.97 10.83 -4.04
C LEU A 59 -6.38 10.86 -4.64
N THR A 60 -6.79 9.77 -5.29
CA THR A 60 -8.12 9.63 -5.92
C THR A 60 -9.24 9.75 -4.89
N LEU A 61 -9.17 8.99 -3.80
CA LEU A 61 -10.15 9.02 -2.73
C LEU A 61 -10.20 10.39 -2.06
N ALA A 62 -9.05 11.04 -1.86
CA ALA A 62 -8.99 12.37 -1.29
C ALA A 62 -9.74 13.39 -2.16
N TYR A 63 -9.59 13.38 -3.49
CA TYR A 63 -10.36 14.28 -4.36
C TYR A 63 -11.86 13.94 -4.41
N ILE A 64 -12.22 12.65 -4.36
CA ILE A 64 -13.64 12.23 -4.33
C ILE A 64 -14.34 12.73 -3.06
N PHE A 65 -13.70 12.56 -1.89
CA PHE A 65 -14.32 12.90 -0.60
C PHE A 65 -14.05 14.33 -0.13
N HIS A 66 -13.01 14.97 -0.64
CA HIS A 66 -12.59 16.32 -0.29
C HIS A 66 -12.28 17.13 -1.56
N PRO A 67 -13.31 17.49 -2.36
CA PRO A 67 -13.12 18.21 -3.62
C PRO A 67 -12.52 19.63 -3.46
N ARG A 68 -12.36 20.10 -2.21
CA ARG A 68 -11.69 21.36 -1.85
C ARG A 68 -10.34 21.15 -1.17
N LEU A 69 -9.74 19.97 -1.36
CA LEU A 69 -8.36 19.72 -0.94
C LEU A 69 -7.44 20.73 -1.61
N ALA A 70 -6.63 21.41 -0.81
CA ALA A 70 -5.65 22.40 -1.26
C ALA A 70 -4.35 22.18 -0.47
N ASN A 71 -3.75 21.00 -0.65
CA ASN A 71 -2.48 20.65 -0.04
C ASN A 71 -1.51 20.16 -1.12
N GLU A 72 -1.01 21.10 -1.90
CA GLU A 72 -0.13 20.87 -3.04
C GLU A 72 1.09 20.02 -2.68
N THR A 73 1.65 20.21 -1.48
CA THR A 73 2.81 19.43 -1.01
C THR A 73 2.47 17.95 -0.85
N TRP A 74 1.34 17.64 -0.20
CA TRP A 74 0.89 16.27 -0.01
C TRP A 74 0.45 15.65 -1.36
N GLU A 75 -0.28 16.40 -2.18
CA GLU A 75 -0.73 15.98 -3.50
C GLU A 75 0.47 15.63 -4.41
N SER A 76 1.48 16.50 -4.44
CA SER A 76 2.72 16.29 -5.19
C SER A 76 3.49 15.07 -4.70
N LEU A 77 3.54 14.85 -3.38
CA LEU A 77 4.19 13.68 -2.80
C LEU A 77 3.45 12.39 -3.21
N MET A 78 2.13 12.35 -3.08
CA MET A 78 1.33 11.18 -3.47
C MET A 78 1.45 10.90 -4.97
N ALA A 79 1.42 11.93 -5.81
CA ALA A 79 1.61 11.81 -7.25
C ALA A 79 3.01 11.25 -7.59
N ALA A 80 4.07 11.80 -7.00
CA ALA A 80 5.43 11.34 -7.22
C ALA A 80 5.62 9.87 -6.79
N GLN A 81 5.10 9.51 -5.61
CA GLN A 81 5.13 8.13 -5.12
C GLN A 81 4.29 7.18 -5.99
N SER A 82 3.15 7.64 -6.52
CA SER A 82 2.29 6.86 -7.42
C SER A 82 2.98 6.53 -8.73
N ILE A 83 3.78 7.45 -9.27
CA ILE A 83 4.59 7.21 -10.47
C ILE A 83 5.61 6.11 -10.23
N VAL A 84 6.34 6.16 -9.11
CA VAL A 84 7.32 5.12 -8.75
C VAL A 84 6.62 3.78 -8.50
N TYR A 85 5.54 3.76 -7.72
CA TYR A 85 4.73 2.57 -7.47
C TYR A 85 4.27 1.90 -8.78
N SER A 86 3.71 2.70 -9.71
CA SER A 86 3.20 2.21 -11.00
C SER A 86 4.30 1.62 -11.89
N LYS A 87 5.57 1.94 -11.63
CA LYS A 87 6.72 1.40 -12.34
C LYS A 87 7.25 0.10 -11.75
N ILE A 88 7.10 -0.10 -10.43
CA ILE A 88 7.67 -1.24 -9.73
C ILE A 88 6.66 -2.35 -9.45
N ILE A 89 5.36 -2.11 -9.56
CA ILE A 89 4.30 -3.12 -9.34
C ILE A 89 4.18 -4.07 -10.54
N GLN A 90 4.01 -5.37 -10.28
CA GLN A 90 3.75 -6.36 -11.34
C GLN A 90 2.33 -6.15 -11.88
N LYS A 91 2.17 -6.21 -13.20
CA LYS A 91 0.87 -5.94 -13.86
C LYS A 91 0.32 -7.16 -14.60
N GLU A 92 1.17 -8.15 -14.79
CA GLU A 92 0.86 -9.38 -15.48
C GLU A 92 0.06 -10.29 -14.56
N GLU A 93 -1.07 -10.78 -15.06
CA GLU A 93 -1.84 -11.84 -14.40
C GLU A 93 -0.95 -13.08 -14.28
N SER A 94 -0.69 -13.53 -13.05
CA SER A 94 -0.01 -14.80 -12.81
C SER A 94 -1.06 -15.92 -12.75
N CYS A 95 -0.81 -17.02 -13.46
CA CYS A 95 -1.61 -18.25 -13.35
C CYS A 95 -1.21 -19.11 -12.13
N GLU A 96 -0.62 -18.51 -11.10
CA GLU A 96 -0.18 -19.25 -9.92
C GLU A 96 -1.34 -19.69 -9.03
N ASP A 97 -1.05 -20.68 -8.19
CA ASP A 97 -2.01 -21.40 -7.37
C ASP A 97 -2.82 -20.46 -6.47
N ALA A 98 -4.15 -20.63 -6.41
CA ALA A 98 -5.07 -19.69 -5.76
C ALA A 98 -4.85 -19.49 -4.24
N GLY A 99 -3.96 -20.29 -3.63
CA GLY A 99 -3.57 -20.19 -2.23
C GLY A 99 -2.44 -19.19 -1.94
N THR A 100 -1.68 -18.76 -2.94
CA THR A 100 -0.65 -17.72 -2.77
C THR A 100 -1.25 -16.38 -3.16
N PHE A 101 -1.54 -15.53 -2.18
CA PHE A 101 -1.95 -14.13 -2.40
C PHE A 101 -0.77 -13.28 -2.91
N LEU A 102 -0.09 -13.75 -3.98
CA LEU A 102 1.13 -13.20 -4.53
C LEU A 102 0.92 -11.75 -4.94
N HIS A 103 -0.16 -11.46 -5.68
CA HIS A 103 -0.51 -10.10 -6.10
C HIS A 103 -0.74 -9.16 -4.91
N LEU A 104 -1.46 -9.61 -3.87
CA LEU A 104 -1.69 -8.79 -2.67
C LEU A 104 -0.42 -8.55 -1.86
N THR A 105 0.46 -9.55 -1.80
CA THR A 105 1.76 -9.45 -1.11
C THR A 105 2.69 -8.51 -1.88
N ASP A 106 2.73 -8.63 -3.20
CA ASP A 106 3.50 -7.78 -4.10
C ASP A 106 3.05 -6.32 -4.02
N GLU A 107 1.73 -6.11 -4.09
CA GLU A 107 1.10 -4.81 -3.95
C GLU A 107 1.46 -4.17 -2.60
N ARG A 108 1.38 -4.95 -1.52
CA ARG A 108 1.73 -4.48 -0.18
C ARG A 108 3.17 -4.01 -0.11
N ASP A 109 4.09 -4.80 -0.62
CA ASP A 109 5.52 -4.50 -0.53
C ASP A 109 5.89 -3.31 -1.40
N CYS A 110 5.33 -3.21 -2.61
CA CYS A 110 5.48 -2.05 -3.49
C CYS A 110 4.93 -0.76 -2.87
N ILE A 111 3.76 -0.81 -2.23
CA ILE A 111 3.18 0.33 -1.54
C ILE A 111 4.06 0.77 -0.36
N ARG A 112 4.56 -0.19 0.42
CA ARG A 112 5.46 0.10 1.55
C ARG A 112 6.74 0.79 1.07
N MET A 113 7.36 0.28 0.00
CA MET A 113 8.54 0.92 -0.58
C MET A 113 8.23 2.36 -1.02
N ALA A 114 7.21 2.55 -1.85
CA ALA A 114 6.86 3.86 -2.40
C ALA A 114 6.55 4.90 -1.30
N ARG A 115 5.84 4.51 -0.24
CA ARG A 115 5.46 5.41 0.87
C ARG A 115 6.66 5.95 1.66
N THR A 116 7.82 5.30 1.62
CA THR A 116 9.03 5.78 2.33
C THR A 116 9.82 6.86 1.58
N LEU A 117 9.44 7.12 0.32
CA LEU A 117 10.14 8.02 -0.58
C LEU A 117 9.68 9.47 -0.37
N THR A 118 10.62 10.40 -0.37
CA THR A 118 10.34 11.83 -0.51
C THR A 118 10.16 12.21 -1.97
N ILE A 119 9.70 13.43 -2.26
CA ILE A 119 9.65 13.95 -3.64
C ILE A 119 11.04 13.92 -4.29
N ARG A 120 12.09 14.27 -3.55
CA ARG A 120 13.48 14.25 -4.04
C ARG A 120 13.92 12.83 -4.38
N ASP A 121 13.57 11.87 -3.55
CA ASP A 121 13.89 10.45 -3.79
C ASP A 121 13.17 9.97 -5.06
N CYS A 122 11.89 10.32 -5.22
CA CYS A 122 11.11 9.96 -6.40
C CYS A 122 11.73 10.54 -7.68
N LEU A 123 12.15 11.81 -7.65
CA LEU A 123 12.80 12.46 -8.80
C LEU A 123 14.11 11.76 -9.17
N HIS A 124 14.95 11.47 -8.17
CA HIS A 124 16.20 10.76 -8.37
C HIS A 124 15.97 9.34 -8.93
N LEU A 125 15.14 8.54 -8.25
CA LEU A 125 14.86 7.17 -8.65
C LEU A 125 14.22 7.09 -10.03
N TYR A 126 13.27 7.98 -10.36
CA TYR A 126 12.57 7.93 -11.63
C TYR A 126 13.52 8.12 -12.83
N SER A 127 14.55 8.96 -12.68
CA SER A 127 15.57 9.13 -13.72
C SER A 127 16.33 7.84 -14.03
N LEU A 128 16.50 6.96 -13.03
CA LEU A 128 17.21 5.69 -13.13
C LEU A 128 16.29 4.58 -13.65
N ILE A 129 15.04 4.53 -13.19
CA ILE A 129 14.16 3.39 -13.46
C ILE A 129 13.27 3.56 -14.69
N ARG A 130 13.08 4.78 -15.24
CA ARG A 130 12.04 5.03 -16.27
C ARG A 130 12.13 4.11 -17.49
N HIS A 131 13.35 3.71 -17.89
CA HIS A 131 13.62 2.87 -19.06
C HIS A 131 13.81 1.39 -18.73
N GLU A 132 13.81 1.03 -17.44
CA GLU A 132 14.04 -0.33 -16.98
C GLU A 132 12.76 -1.18 -17.03
N GLY A 133 12.90 -2.50 -17.05
CA GLY A 133 11.77 -3.40 -16.81
C GLY A 133 11.27 -3.32 -15.36
N THR A 134 10.04 -3.77 -15.10
CA THR A 134 9.43 -3.74 -13.76
C THR A 134 10.31 -4.42 -12.70
N ALA A 135 10.87 -5.59 -13.00
CA ALA A 135 11.73 -6.34 -12.08
C ALA A 135 13.03 -5.60 -11.75
N ASP A 136 13.67 -4.99 -12.76
CA ASP A 136 14.91 -4.24 -12.57
C ASP A 136 14.67 -2.93 -11.83
N ALA A 137 13.61 -2.20 -12.20
CA ALA A 137 13.14 -1.01 -11.50
C ALA A 137 12.88 -1.31 -10.01
N ARG A 138 12.20 -2.42 -9.72
CA ARG A 138 11.92 -2.86 -8.34
C ARG A 138 13.20 -3.15 -7.57
N ARG A 139 14.18 -3.81 -8.18
CA ARG A 139 15.48 -4.10 -7.55
C ARG A 139 16.21 -2.82 -7.17
N ILE A 140 16.23 -1.84 -8.08
CA ILE A 140 16.86 -0.53 -7.85
C ILE A 140 16.19 0.21 -6.68
N VAL A 141 14.85 0.29 -6.69
CA VAL A 141 14.10 0.97 -5.62
C VAL A 141 14.27 0.26 -4.27
N SER A 142 14.21 -1.07 -4.24
CA SER A 142 14.42 -1.86 -3.03
C SER A 142 15.80 -1.60 -2.42
N ALA A 143 16.87 -1.67 -3.23
CA ALA A 143 18.23 -1.36 -2.79
C ALA A 143 18.33 0.04 -2.18
N TYR A 144 17.77 1.05 -2.85
CA TYR A 144 17.75 2.43 -2.36
C TYR A 144 17.02 2.56 -1.01
N THR A 145 15.85 1.95 -0.86
CA THR A 145 15.07 2.02 0.38
C THR A 145 15.75 1.29 1.54
N ASN A 146 16.47 0.20 1.29
CA ASN A 146 17.21 -0.54 2.31
C ASN A 146 18.40 0.28 2.84
N THR A 147 19.19 0.91 1.96
CA THR A 147 20.30 1.79 2.37
C THR A 147 19.81 2.93 3.26
N LYS A 148 18.71 3.57 2.88
CA LYS A 148 18.09 4.66 3.65
C LYS A 148 17.58 4.21 5.02
N GLN A 149 17.13 2.96 5.16
CA GLN A 149 16.72 2.41 6.46
C GLN A 149 17.93 2.11 7.35
N SER A 150 19.02 1.59 6.78
CA SER A 150 20.28 1.37 7.52
C SER A 150 20.86 2.68 8.07
N GLU A 151 20.78 3.79 7.32
CA GLU A 151 21.23 5.11 7.77
C GLU A 151 20.38 5.71 8.91
N LYS A 152 19.14 5.24 9.09
CA LYS A 152 18.23 5.72 10.15
C LYS A 152 18.37 4.96 11.46
N VAL A 153 19.05 3.81 11.48
CA VAL A 153 19.32 3.06 12.72
C VAL A 153 20.65 3.56 13.30
N PRO A 154 20.65 4.24 14.47
CA PRO A 154 21.92 4.63 15.09
C PRO A 154 22.72 3.37 15.46
N PRO A 155 24.06 3.40 15.33
CA PRO A 155 24.89 2.25 15.71
C PRO A 155 24.65 1.93 17.18
N GLN A 156 24.18 0.71 17.47
CA GLN A 156 24.10 0.19 18.83
C GLN A 156 25.51 0.19 19.41
N SER A 157 25.71 1.03 20.42
CA SER A 157 26.96 1.10 21.19
C SER A 157 27.28 -0.28 21.75
N PHE A 158 28.40 -0.87 21.28
CA PHE A 158 29.06 -1.99 21.92
C PHE A 158 29.29 -1.64 23.41
N GLN A 159 28.54 -2.28 24.31
CA GLN A 159 28.91 -2.30 25.72
C GLN A 159 30.21 -3.09 25.84
N LYS A 160 31.28 -2.41 26.27
CA LYS A 160 32.49 -3.07 26.75
C LYS A 160 32.11 -3.92 27.96
N GLU A 161 32.21 -5.24 27.80
CA GLU A 161 32.31 -6.14 28.93
C GLU A 161 33.61 -5.79 29.69
N VAL A 162 33.43 -5.20 30.88
CA VAL A 162 34.50 -5.00 31.85
C VAL A 162 34.89 -6.38 32.34
N ARG A 163 36.11 -6.79 31.98
CA ARG A 163 36.77 -7.97 32.49
C ARG A 163 37.00 -7.75 33.99
N ASN A 164 36.33 -8.55 34.82
CA ASN A 164 36.66 -8.69 36.22
C ASN A 164 38.00 -9.42 36.32
N ASP A 165 39.05 -8.73 36.76
CA ASP A 165 40.26 -9.36 37.29
C ASP A 165 40.50 -8.80 38.72
N GLU A 166 40.10 -9.65 39.66
CA GLU A 166 40.70 -10.02 40.94
C GLU A 166 41.64 -9.07 41.72
N THR A 167 41.42 -9.13 43.04
CA THR A 167 42.39 -9.22 44.16
C THR A 167 42.94 -7.97 44.88
N CYS A 168 42.76 -8.06 46.21
CA CYS A 168 43.33 -7.33 47.37
C CYS A 168 42.55 -6.08 47.85
#